data_AF-A0AA41S9I3-F1
#
_entry.id   AF-A0AA41S9I3-F1
#
_cell.length_a   1.000
_cell.length_b   1.000
_cell.length_c   1.000
_cell.angle_alpha   90.00
_cell.angle_beta   90.00
_cell.angle_gamma   90.00
#
_symmetry.space_group_name_H-M   'P 1'
#
loop_
_entity.id
_entity.type
_entity.pdbx_description
1 polymer ?
#
loop_
_entity_poly.entity_id
_entity_poly.type
_entity_poly.pdbx_seq_one_letter_code
_entity_poly.pdbx_strand_id
1 'polypeptide(L)'
;MIAGDHDRITAVINLLITEFTYSPQANHRKGGLIGLAAATVGLTTEAAQHLEQIVPPVLNSFSDQDSRVRYYACEALYNIAKVVRGDFIIFFNQIFDALCKLSADSDANVQSAAHLLDRLVKDIVTESDQFRCILFPFSFLTAYSM
;
A
#
# COMPACT_ATOMS: atom_id res chain seq x y z
N MET A 1 -6.34 -12.85 -19.66
CA MET A 1 -6.19 -14.15 -18.98
C MET A 1 -7.44 -14.98 -19.20
N ILE A 2 -7.37 -16.31 -19.05
CA ILE A 2 -8.58 -17.16 -19.10
C ILE A 2 -9.26 -17.07 -17.73
N ALA A 3 -10.60 -17.12 -17.65
CA ALA A 3 -11.34 -16.95 -16.38
C ALA A 3 -10.80 -17.81 -15.22
N GLY A 4 -10.38 -19.06 -15.49
CA GLY A 4 -9.81 -19.94 -14.48
C GLY A 4 -8.44 -19.52 -13.91
N ASP A 5 -7.72 -18.63 -14.59
CA ASP A 5 -6.46 -18.08 -14.07
C ASP A 5 -6.73 -17.02 -13.00
N HIS A 6 -7.76 -16.18 -13.19
CA HIS A 6 -8.18 -15.18 -12.20
C HIS A 6 -8.67 -15.83 -10.90
N ASP A 7 -9.38 -16.96 -10.99
CA ASP A 7 -9.81 -17.72 -9.82
C ASP A 7 -8.62 -18.23 -9.00
N ARG A 8 -7.58 -18.72 -9.68
CA ARG A 8 -6.33 -19.18 -9.04
C ARG A 8 -5.57 -18.05 -8.40
N ILE A 9 -5.44 -16.91 -9.08
CA ILE A 9 -4.81 -15.70 -8.52
C ILE A 9 -5.55 -15.25 -7.27
N THR A 10 -6.89 -15.18 -7.34
CA THR A 10 -7.74 -14.81 -6.21
C THR A 10 -7.58 -15.78 -5.05
N ALA A 11 -7.48 -17.08 -5.33
CA ALA A 11 -7.23 -18.10 -4.30
C ALA A 11 -5.86 -17.91 -3.62
N VAL A 12 -4.81 -17.60 -4.39
CA VAL A 12 -3.46 -17.33 -3.84
C VAL A 12 -3.47 -16.06 -2.99
N ILE A 13 -4.09 -14.98 -3.46
CA ILE A 13 -4.22 -13.73 -2.69
C ILE A 13 -4.98 -13.99 -1.40
N ASN A 14 -6.11 -14.71 -1.45
CA ASN A 14 -6.86 -15.09 -0.26
C ASN A 14 -6.02 -15.88 0.74
N LEU A 15 -5.25 -16.86 0.27
CA LEU A 15 -4.37 -17.66 1.12
C LEU A 15 -3.31 -16.79 1.80
N LEU A 16 -2.67 -15.88 1.05
CA LEU A 16 -1.71 -14.92 1.62
C LEU A 16 -2.37 -14.02 2.68
N ILE A 17 -3.61 -13.62 2.46
CA ILE A 17 -4.32 -12.78 3.42
C ILE A 17 -4.67 -13.56 4.68
N THR A 18 -5.39 -14.68 4.56
CA THR A 18 -5.94 -15.42 5.71
C THR A 18 -4.86 -16.13 6.52
N GLU A 19 -3.93 -16.79 5.84
CA GLU A 19 -2.94 -17.63 6.53
C GLU A 19 -1.70 -16.84 6.97
N PHE A 20 -1.38 -15.74 6.28
CA PHE A 20 -0.15 -14.99 6.55
C PHE A 20 -0.41 -13.60 7.12
N THR A 21 -1.14 -12.70 6.44
CA THR A 21 -1.25 -11.29 6.91
C THR A 21 -1.97 -11.15 8.24
N TYR A 22 -2.93 -12.02 8.55
CA TYR A 22 -3.64 -12.04 9.84
C TYR A 22 -3.08 -13.08 10.83
N SER A 23 -1.93 -13.68 10.52
CA SER A 23 -1.32 -14.68 11.37
C SER A 23 -0.86 -14.09 12.71
N PRO A 24 -1.00 -14.83 13.84
CA PRO A 24 -0.43 -14.38 15.11
C PRO A 24 1.10 -14.31 15.08
N GLN A 25 1.76 -15.04 14.18
CA GLN A 25 3.22 -15.02 14.02
C GLN A 25 3.68 -13.83 13.17
N ALA A 26 4.50 -12.94 13.75
CA ALA A 26 5.02 -11.77 13.06
C ALA A 26 5.81 -12.11 11.78
N ASN A 27 6.53 -13.24 11.76
CA ASN A 27 7.25 -13.68 10.57
C ASN A 27 6.31 -14.07 9.41
N HIS A 28 5.16 -14.67 9.71
CA HIS A 28 4.15 -14.96 8.70
C HIS A 28 3.53 -13.67 8.16
N ARG A 29 3.19 -12.71 9.03
CA ARG A 29 2.66 -11.40 8.58
C ARG A 29 3.60 -10.70 7.62
N LYS A 30 4.91 -10.64 7.94
CA LYS A 30 5.94 -10.13 7.02
C LYS A 30 5.97 -10.89 5.70
N GLY A 31 5.96 -12.22 5.74
CA GLY A 31 5.91 -13.05 4.54
C GLY A 31 4.66 -12.81 3.68
N GLY A 32 3.50 -12.62 4.31
CA GLY A 32 2.24 -12.28 3.64
C GLY A 32 2.32 -10.93 2.93
N LEU A 33 2.85 -9.90 3.58
CA LEU A 33 3.03 -8.57 2.98
C LEU A 33 3.96 -8.59 1.76
N ILE A 34 5.09 -9.30 1.88
CA ILE A 34 6.04 -9.48 0.77
C ILE A 34 5.36 -10.27 -0.37
N GLY A 35 4.62 -11.34 -0.03
CA GLY A 35 3.90 -12.17 -0.99
C GLY A 35 2.83 -11.39 -1.75
N LEU A 36 2.06 -10.54 -1.08
CA LEU A 36 1.05 -9.68 -1.71
C LEU A 36 1.68 -8.65 -2.65
N ALA A 37 2.77 -8.02 -2.24
CA ALA A 37 3.52 -7.12 -3.11
C ALA A 37 4.08 -7.86 -4.33
N ALA A 38 4.68 -9.04 -4.13
CA ALA A 38 5.21 -9.86 -5.21
C ALA A 38 4.12 -10.33 -6.19
N ALA A 39 2.95 -10.75 -5.67
CA ALA A 39 1.80 -11.12 -6.50
C ALA A 39 1.34 -9.91 -7.35
N THR A 40 1.18 -8.74 -6.73
CA THR A 40 0.80 -7.50 -7.43
C THR A 40 1.80 -7.16 -8.53
N VAL A 41 3.11 -7.21 -8.24
CA VAL A 41 4.18 -6.96 -9.21
C VAL A 41 4.12 -7.96 -10.37
N GLY A 42 3.88 -9.24 -10.07
CA GLY A 42 3.75 -10.29 -11.08
C GLY A 42 2.51 -10.15 -11.97
N LEU A 43 1.43 -9.54 -11.46
CA LEU A 43 0.19 -9.31 -12.21
C LEU A 43 0.28 -8.12 -13.17
N THR A 44 1.15 -7.14 -12.90
CA THR A 44 1.36 -5.95 -13.74
C THR A 44 0.05 -5.18 -13.99
N THR A 45 -0.43 -5.07 -15.23
CA THR A 45 -1.67 -4.36 -15.60
C THR A 45 -2.93 -5.00 -15.02
N GLU A 46 -2.85 -6.27 -14.65
CA GLU A 46 -3.98 -7.06 -14.14
C GLU A 46 -4.10 -6.95 -12.61
N ALA A 47 -3.19 -6.23 -11.96
CA ALA A 47 -3.21 -6.03 -10.52
C ALA A 47 -4.43 -5.19 -10.07
N ALA A 48 -4.88 -4.25 -10.90
CA ALA A 48 -5.95 -3.30 -10.58
C ALA A 48 -7.23 -3.99 -10.07
N GLN A 49 -7.63 -5.10 -10.71
CA GLN A 49 -8.84 -5.85 -10.35
C GLN A 49 -8.78 -6.53 -8.97
N HIS A 50 -7.57 -6.67 -8.39
CA HIS A 50 -7.35 -7.31 -7.11
C HIS A 50 -7.00 -6.30 -5.99
N LEU A 51 -6.87 -5.00 -6.30
CA LEU A 51 -6.42 -4.02 -5.32
C LEU A 51 -7.38 -3.84 -4.14
N GLU A 52 -8.69 -3.92 -4.37
CA GLU A 52 -9.69 -3.84 -3.28
C GLU A 52 -9.52 -4.96 -2.25
N GLN A 53 -8.96 -6.10 -2.66
CA GLN A 53 -8.66 -7.21 -1.77
C GLN A 53 -7.27 -7.09 -1.13
N ILE A 54 -6.28 -6.58 -1.88
CA ILE A 54 -4.87 -6.53 -1.46
C ILE A 54 -4.56 -5.33 -0.56
N VAL A 55 -5.09 -4.15 -0.86
CA VAL A 55 -4.71 -2.91 -0.16
C VAL A 55 -5.17 -2.88 1.29
N PRO A 56 -6.42 -3.24 1.64
CA PRO A 56 -6.88 -3.19 3.03
C PRO A 56 -6.03 -3.99 4.04
N PRO A 57 -5.63 -5.27 3.80
CA PRO A 57 -4.80 -6.01 4.74
C PRO A 57 -3.38 -5.44 4.89
N VAL A 58 -2.84 -4.84 3.83
CA VAL A 58 -1.55 -4.12 3.90
C VAL A 58 -1.68 -2.88 4.78
N LEU A 59 -2.74 -2.06 4.58
CA LEU A 59 -3.02 -0.89 5.41
C LEU A 59 -3.24 -1.26 6.88
N ASN A 60 -3.95 -2.36 7.17
CA ASN A 60 -4.15 -2.83 8.53
C ASN A 60 -2.83 -3.14 9.24
N SER A 61 -1.83 -3.63 8.49
CA SER A 61 -0.50 -3.95 9.02
C SER A 61 0.34 -2.70 9.40
N PHE A 62 -0.09 -1.49 9.04
CA PHE A 62 0.52 -0.25 9.52
C PHE A 62 0.31 0.01 11.01
N SER A 63 -0.68 -0.63 11.62
CA SER A 63 -0.92 -0.53 13.06
C SER A 63 -0.42 -1.77 13.82
N ASP A 64 0.44 -2.59 13.20
CA ASP A 64 0.97 -3.79 13.84
C ASP A 64 1.84 -3.45 15.06
N GLN A 65 1.80 -4.31 16.07
CA GLN A 65 2.63 -4.17 17.26
C GLN A 65 4.14 -4.34 16.99
N ASP A 66 4.55 -5.17 16.02
CA ASP A 66 5.97 -5.36 15.64
C ASP A 66 6.35 -4.29 14.61
N SER A 67 7.32 -3.43 14.94
CA SER A 67 7.77 -2.34 14.05
C SER A 67 8.30 -2.85 12.71
N ARG A 68 8.85 -4.07 12.67
CA ARG A 68 9.30 -4.67 11.39
C ARG A 68 8.12 -5.02 10.51
N VAL A 69 6.99 -5.47 11.07
CA VAL A 69 5.77 -5.73 10.27
C VAL A 69 5.27 -4.41 9.69
N ARG A 70 5.23 -3.34 10.49
CA ARG A 70 4.86 -2.00 9.99
C ARG A 70 5.80 -1.52 8.88
N TYR A 71 7.11 -1.70 9.06
CA TYR A 71 8.11 -1.38 8.04
C TYR A 71 7.87 -2.16 6.73
N TYR A 72 7.68 -3.48 6.81
CA TYR A 72 7.40 -4.30 5.62
C TYR A 72 6.06 -3.96 4.98
N ALA A 73 5.08 -3.49 5.74
CA ALA A 73 3.83 -2.99 5.18
C ALA A 73 4.09 -1.72 4.35
N CYS A 74 4.97 -0.82 4.81
CA CYS A 74 5.33 0.40 4.06
C CYS A 74 6.02 0.02 2.75
N GLU A 75 6.99 -0.89 2.79
CA GLU A 75 7.67 -1.39 1.59
C GLU A 75 6.72 -2.11 0.63
N ALA A 76 5.83 -2.96 1.16
CA ALA A 76 4.86 -3.68 0.35
C ALA A 76 3.93 -2.70 -0.38
N LEU A 77 3.40 -1.71 0.35
CA LEU A 77 2.50 -0.73 -0.24
C LEU A 77 3.21 0.18 -1.25
N TYR A 78 4.46 0.56 -0.99
CA TYR A 78 5.29 1.30 -1.96
C TYR A 78 5.44 0.52 -3.28
N ASN A 79 5.75 -0.77 -3.19
CA ASN A 79 5.91 -1.60 -4.39
C ASN A 79 4.58 -1.79 -5.15
N ILE A 80 3.47 -1.96 -4.43
CA ILE A 80 2.13 -2.02 -5.02
C ILE A 80 1.79 -0.72 -5.75
N ALA A 81 1.92 0.43 -5.06
CA ALA A 81 1.64 1.75 -5.60
C ALA A 81 2.48 2.07 -6.84
N LYS A 82 3.76 1.68 -6.81
CA LYS A 82 4.70 1.88 -7.93
C LYS A 82 4.26 1.16 -9.20
N VAL A 83 3.63 0.00 -9.07
CA VAL A 83 3.15 -0.82 -10.20
C VAL A 83 1.81 -0.31 -10.72
N VAL A 84 0.84 -0.09 -9.83
CA VAL A 84 -0.54 0.19 -10.23
C VAL A 84 -0.85 1.66 -10.46
N ARG A 85 0.03 2.57 -10.03
CA ARG A 85 0.00 4.01 -10.37
C ARG A 85 -1.38 4.63 -10.17
N GLY A 86 -2.02 5.11 -11.24
CA GLY A 86 -3.30 5.83 -11.19
C GLY A 86 -4.44 5.02 -10.57
N ASP A 87 -4.43 3.69 -10.71
CA ASP A 87 -5.46 2.82 -10.12
C ASP A 87 -5.41 2.81 -8.59
N PHE A 88 -4.27 3.21 -8.01
CA PHE A 88 -4.07 3.29 -6.58
C PHE A 88 -4.81 4.47 -5.92
N ILE A 89 -5.21 5.46 -6.71
CA ILE A 89 -5.73 6.75 -6.23
C ILE A 89 -7.06 6.59 -5.48
N ILE A 90 -7.85 5.56 -5.80
CA ILE A 90 -9.12 5.29 -5.10
C ILE A 90 -8.93 5.06 -3.59
N PHE A 91 -7.74 4.64 -3.17
CA PHE A 91 -7.40 4.41 -1.76
C PHE A 91 -6.75 5.63 -1.08
N PHE A 92 -6.55 6.75 -1.80
CA PHE A 92 -5.74 7.87 -1.36
C PHE A 92 -6.08 8.36 0.05
N ASN A 93 -7.37 8.54 0.37
CA ASN A 93 -7.79 9.02 1.68
C ASN A 93 -7.36 8.09 2.83
N GLN A 94 -7.45 6.76 2.61
CA GLN A 94 -7.04 5.77 3.61
C GLN A 94 -5.53 5.73 3.77
N ILE A 95 -4.80 5.83 2.65
CA ILE A 95 -3.33 5.84 2.64
C ILE A 95 -2.80 7.11 3.31
N PHE A 96 -3.41 8.26 3.01
CA PHE A 96 -3.02 9.55 3.58
C PHE A 96 -3.20 9.55 5.10
N ASP A 97 -4.35 9.11 5.60
CA ASP A 97 -4.59 8.96 7.04
C ASP A 97 -3.57 8.01 7.69
N ALA A 98 -3.26 6.89 7.04
CA ALA A 98 -2.24 5.97 7.52
C ALA A 98 -0.83 6.57 7.54
N LEU A 99 -0.45 7.30 6.49
CA LEU A 99 0.85 7.98 6.39
C LEU A 99 1.02 9.05 7.47
N CYS A 100 -0.04 9.81 7.77
CA CYS A 100 -0.02 10.75 8.89
C CYS A 100 0.34 10.03 10.21
N LYS A 101 -0.26 8.87 10.48
CA LYS A 101 0.05 8.07 11.69
C LYS A 101 1.49 7.54 11.67
N LEU A 102 1.92 6.97 10.55
CA LEU A 102 3.27 6.40 10.40
C LEU A 102 4.38 7.45 10.46
N SER A 103 4.12 8.69 10.06
CA SER A 103 5.09 9.78 10.19
C SER A 103 5.48 10.06 11.64
N ALA A 104 4.58 9.75 12.58
CA ALA A 104 4.81 9.86 14.02
C ALA A 104 5.15 8.49 14.67
N ASP A 105 5.55 7.49 13.87
CA ASP A 105 5.91 6.17 14.41
C ASP A 105 7.12 6.25 15.34
N SER A 106 7.10 5.45 16.41
CA SER A 106 8.20 5.32 17.35
C SER A 106 9.51 4.79 16.75
N ASP A 107 9.44 4.05 15.63
CA ASP A 107 10.59 3.44 14.98
C ASP A 107 11.05 4.28 13.77
N ALA A 108 12.30 4.76 13.82
CA ALA A 108 12.88 5.63 12.79
C ALA A 108 12.95 4.97 11.40
N ASN A 109 13.06 3.63 11.32
CA ASN A 109 13.05 2.93 10.03
C ASN A 109 11.66 2.96 9.42
N VAL A 110 10.62 2.80 10.24
CA VAL A 110 9.22 2.91 9.79
C VAL A 110 8.93 4.32 9.30
N GLN A 111 9.36 5.36 10.02
CA GLN A 111 9.24 6.75 9.57
C GLN A 111 9.95 6.98 8.23
N SER A 112 11.17 6.47 8.08
CA SER A 112 11.94 6.58 6.83
C SER A 112 11.21 5.92 5.65
N ALA A 113 10.66 4.72 5.84
CA ALA A 113 9.87 4.03 4.83
C ALA A 113 8.57 4.78 4.50
N ALA A 114 7.88 5.33 5.51
CA ALA A 114 6.68 6.14 5.33
C ALA A 114 6.96 7.41 4.50
N HIS A 115 8.10 8.07 4.72
CA HIS A 115 8.50 9.23 3.90
C HIS A 115 8.74 8.89 2.43
N LEU A 116 9.30 7.71 2.13
CA LEU A 116 9.46 7.26 0.75
C LEU A 116 8.11 6.98 0.08
N LEU A 117 7.20 6.33 0.82
CA LEU A 117 5.83 6.08 0.37
C LEU A 117 5.05 7.38 0.15
N ASP A 118 5.14 8.34 1.06
CA ASP A 118 4.50 9.66 0.95
C ASP A 118 4.94 10.40 -0.31
N ARG A 119 6.24 10.41 -0.61
CA ARG A 119 6.75 11.01 -1.86
C ARG A 119 6.18 10.32 -3.10
N LEU A 120 6.19 8.99 -3.14
CA LEU A 120 5.65 8.24 -4.28
C LEU A 120 4.15 8.50 -4.47
N VAL A 121 3.37 8.54 -3.38
CA VAL A 121 1.93 8.83 -3.45
C VAL A 121 1.69 10.25 -3.99
N LYS A 122 2.47 11.24 -3.54
CA LYS A 122 2.41 12.60 -4.07
C LYS A 122 2.72 12.63 -5.56
N ASP A 123 3.77 11.94 -6.01
CA ASP A 123 4.13 11.85 -7.43
C ASP A 123 2.97 11.27 -8.25
N ILE A 124 2.42 10.12 -7.84
CA ILE A 124 1.27 9.48 -8.51
C ILE A 124 0.04 10.41 -8.58
N VAL A 125 -0.27 11.12 -7.50
CA VAL A 125 -1.40 12.06 -7.47
C VAL A 125 -1.16 13.25 -8.42
N THR A 126 0.06 13.77 -8.49
CA THR A 126 0.40 14.88 -9.41
C THR A 126 0.42 14.47 -10.88
N GLU A 127 0.74 13.21 -11.17
CA GLU A 127 0.69 12.64 -12.52
C GLU A 127 -0.75 12.41 -13.01
N SER A 128 -1.73 12.32 -12.11
CA SER A 128 -3.12 12.00 -12.45
C SER A 128 -3.96 13.23 -12.79
N ASP A 129 -4.51 13.25 -14.01
CA ASP A 129 -5.38 14.32 -14.50
C ASP A 129 -6.68 14.47 -13.67
N GLN A 130 -7.14 13.41 -12.98
CA GLN A 130 -8.30 13.47 -12.07
C GLN A 130 -8.09 14.47 -10.92
N PHE A 131 -6.85 14.68 -10.47
CA PHE A 131 -6.52 15.60 -9.38
C PHE A 131 -6.08 16.99 -9.85
N ARG A 132 -5.76 17.18 -11.14
CA ARG A 132 -5.48 18.52 -11.70
C ARG A 132 -6.69 19.48 -11.63
N CYS A 133 -7.92 18.96 -11.60
CA CYS A 133 -9.12 19.78 -11.35
C CYS A 133 -9.36 20.07 -9.85
N ILE A 134 -8.86 19.24 -8.94
CA ILE A 134 -9.14 19.31 -7.50
C ILE A 134 -8.04 20.08 -6.73
N LEU A 135 -6.88 20.34 -7.34
CA LEU A 135 -5.76 21.02 -6.67
C LEU A 135 -5.87 22.55 -6.57
N PHE A 136 -6.86 23.20 -7.20
CA PHE A 136 -7.00 24.66 -7.09
C PHE A 136 -7.41 25.21 -5.71
N PRO A 137 -7.89 24.43 -4.72
CA PRO A 137 -8.08 24.93 -3.36
C PRO A 137 -7.18 24.30 -2.27
N PHE A 138 -6.40 23.25 -2.53
CA PHE A 138 -5.64 22.56 -1.48
C PHE A 138 -4.20 23.03 -1.35
N SER A 139 -4.05 24.27 -0.87
CA SER A 139 -2.82 24.91 -0.38
C SER A 139 -2.18 24.22 0.85
N PHE A 140 -2.54 22.99 1.18
CA PHE A 140 -2.12 22.33 2.42
C PHE A 140 -0.80 21.55 2.31
N LEU A 141 -0.28 21.29 1.09
CA LEU A 141 0.98 20.55 0.94
C LEU A 141 2.26 21.38 1.13
N THR A 142 2.19 22.71 1.15
CA THR A 142 3.37 23.57 1.40
C THR A 142 3.54 23.97 2.87
N ALA A 143 2.62 23.59 3.77
CA ALA A 143 2.64 24.03 5.17
C ALA A 143 3.41 23.10 6.13
N TYR A 144 3.89 21.93 5.69
CA TYR A 144 4.59 20.97 6.56
C TYR A 144 6.10 20.84 6.27
N SER A 145 6.69 21.85 5.65
CA SER A 145 8.15 22.03 5.59
C SER A 145 8.54 23.36 6.24
N MET A 146 8.37 23.45 7.56
CA MET A 146 9.14 24.34 8.41
C MET A 146 9.28 23.75 9.81
#